data_AF-A0A5M6D767-F1
#
_entry.id   AF-A0A5M6D767-F1
#
_cell.length_a   1.000
_cell.length_b   1.000
_cell.length_c   1.000
_cell.angle_alpha   90.00
_cell.angle_beta   90.00
_cell.angle_gamma   90.00
#
_symmetry.space_group_name_H-M   'P 1'
#
loop_
_entity.id
_entity.type
_entity.pdbx_description
1 polymer ?
#
loop_
_entity_poly.entity_id
_entity_poly.type
_entity_poly.pdbx_seq_one_letter_code
_entity_poly.pdbx_strand_id
1 'polypeptide(L)'
;MKHQKIIETIGATTSLSIGLPMGIAAMVLFALYSVMITGESMFLFGWFFSNTYSTLALLMAFIIILYFAGKMLARDIYAKKDRIRVTFKYSILVNSIIWPAFFVVHLITKKVFDLGFGVITPLTLAVISILFTPFTVGLLIHKAVAKKIKNILAQ
;
A
#
# COMPACT_ATOMS: atom_id res chain seq x y z
N MET A 1 -4.87 25.61 -14.04
CA MET A 1 -4.83 24.21 -14.54
C MET A 1 -3.43 23.60 -14.60
N LYS A 2 -2.39 24.28 -15.13
CA LYS A 2 -1.00 23.74 -15.20
C LYS A 2 -0.38 23.43 -13.81
N HIS A 3 -0.51 24.34 -12.85
CA HIS A 3 0.04 24.15 -11.49
C HIS A 3 -0.54 22.93 -10.77
N GLN A 4 -1.86 22.69 -10.91
CA GLN A 4 -2.50 21.53 -10.27
C GLN A 4 -2.00 20.20 -10.86
N LYS A 5 -1.79 20.11 -12.18
CA LYS A 5 -1.22 18.90 -12.81
C LYS A 5 0.20 18.61 -12.31
N ILE A 6 1.02 19.64 -12.09
CA ILE A 6 2.38 19.49 -11.55
C ILE A 6 2.32 18.92 -10.13
N ILE A 7 1.46 19.49 -9.27
CA ILE A 7 1.26 19.05 -7.88
C ILE A 7 0.81 17.58 -7.83
N GLU A 8 -0.20 17.22 -8.64
CA GLU A 8 -0.69 15.84 -8.74
C GLU A 8 0.42 14.88 -9.17
N THR A 9 1.23 15.27 -10.15
CA THR A 9 2.36 14.45 -10.65
C THR A 9 3.42 14.23 -9.57
N ILE A 10 3.71 15.24 -8.75
CA ILE A 10 4.64 15.10 -7.61
C ILE A 10 4.08 14.13 -6.57
N GLY A 11 2.78 14.23 -6.28
CA GLY A 11 2.08 13.30 -5.40
C GLY A 11 2.20 11.86 -5.88
N ALA A 12 1.89 11.63 -7.15
CA ALA A 12 1.94 10.31 -7.77
C ALA A 12 3.35 9.70 -7.76
N THR A 13 4.35 10.46 -8.23
CA THR A 13 5.74 10.00 -8.31
C THR A 13 6.33 9.75 -6.93
N THR A 14 6.09 10.65 -5.96
CA THR A 14 6.60 10.47 -4.60
C THR A 14 5.93 9.29 -3.89
N SER A 15 4.62 9.12 -4.08
CA SER A 15 3.87 7.96 -3.57
C SER A 15 4.41 6.65 -4.15
N LEU A 16 4.72 6.60 -5.44
CA LEU A 16 5.34 5.42 -6.07
C LEU A 16 6.77 5.17 -5.57
N SER A 17 7.65 6.18 -5.60
CA SER A 17 9.06 6.04 -5.24
C SER A 17 9.29 5.63 -3.78
N ILE A 18 8.35 5.96 -2.90
CA ILE A 18 8.44 5.64 -1.47
C ILE A 18 7.55 4.45 -1.12
N GLY A 19 6.28 4.50 -1.54
CA GLY A 19 5.28 3.50 -1.19
C GLY A 19 5.60 2.13 -1.75
N LEU A 20 6.11 2.05 -2.99
CA LEU A 20 6.42 0.76 -3.61
C LEU A 20 7.57 0.02 -2.89
N PRO A 21 8.76 0.63 -2.67
CA PRO A 21 9.82 -0.02 -1.90
C PRO A 21 9.38 -0.35 -0.47
N MET A 22 8.62 0.52 0.19
CA MET A 22 8.13 0.26 1.55
C MET A 22 7.15 -0.92 1.59
N GLY A 23 6.27 -1.05 0.61
CA GLY A 23 5.35 -2.19 0.50
C GLY A 23 6.09 -3.50 0.27
N ILE A 24 7.06 -3.52 -0.65
CA ILE A 24 7.90 -4.69 -0.91
C ILE A 24 8.72 -5.05 0.34
N ALA A 25 9.35 -4.06 0.98
CA ALA A 25 10.12 -4.26 2.20
C ALA A 25 9.24 -4.82 3.33
N ALA A 26 8.00 -4.36 3.48
CA ALA A 26 7.05 -4.89 4.45
C ALA A 26 6.72 -6.37 4.18
N MET A 27 6.55 -6.76 2.91
CA MET A 27 6.35 -8.17 2.55
C MET A 27 7.58 -9.03 2.89
N VAL A 28 8.79 -8.53 2.64
CA VAL A 28 10.04 -9.24 2.99
C VAL A 28 10.23 -9.32 4.50
N LEU A 29 9.99 -8.24 5.24
CA LEU A 29 10.06 -8.25 6.70
C LEU A 29 9.06 -9.20 7.31
N PHE A 30 7.84 -9.26 6.76
CA PHE A 30 6.85 -10.26 7.16
C PHE A 30 7.33 -11.69 6.87
N ALA A 31 8.00 -11.90 5.72
CA ALA A 31 8.69 -13.15 5.41
C ALA A 31 9.63 -13.57 6.54
N LEU A 32 10.57 -12.69 6.85
CA LEU A 32 11.62 -12.96 7.83
C LEU A 32 11.04 -13.17 9.23
N TYR A 33 10.09 -12.34 9.65
CA TYR A 33 9.45 -12.47 10.96
C TYR A 33 8.69 -13.79 11.11
N SER A 34 7.99 -14.23 10.05
CA SER A 34 7.33 -15.53 10.05
C SER A 34 8.32 -16.67 10.26
N VAL A 35 9.49 -16.65 9.58
CA VAL A 35 10.54 -17.67 9.77
C VAL A 35 11.04 -17.70 11.21
N MET A 36 11.18 -16.54 11.85
CA MET A 36 11.63 -16.46 13.25
C MET A 36 10.64 -17.10 14.23
N ILE A 37 9.32 -17.03 13.95
CA ILE A 37 8.29 -17.61 14.81
C ILE A 37 8.11 -19.10 14.57
N THR A 38 8.01 -19.52 13.30
CA THR A 38 7.70 -20.91 12.97
C THR A 38 8.94 -21.80 12.96
N GLY A 39 10.14 -21.22 12.88
CA GLY A 39 11.38 -21.96 12.62
C GLY A 39 11.47 -22.51 11.19
N GLU A 40 10.44 -22.27 10.38
CA GLU A 40 10.30 -22.84 9.04
C GLU A 40 10.36 -21.73 7.99
N SER A 41 11.44 -21.72 7.21
CA SER A 41 11.56 -20.86 6.03
C SER A 41 10.50 -21.15 4.96
N MET A 42 9.89 -22.34 5.01
CA MET A 42 8.87 -22.79 4.06
C MET A 42 7.51 -22.11 4.23
N PHE A 43 7.18 -21.52 5.38
CA PHE A 43 5.84 -20.95 5.61
C PHE A 43 5.52 -19.83 4.59
N LEU A 44 6.47 -18.94 4.34
CA LEU A 44 6.23 -17.82 3.42
C LEU A 44 6.44 -18.18 1.95
N PHE A 45 7.33 -19.12 1.65
CA PHE A 45 7.38 -19.71 0.31
C PHE A 45 6.06 -20.44 0.00
N GLY A 46 5.54 -21.20 0.96
CA GLY A 46 4.22 -21.83 0.89
C GLY A 46 3.11 -20.80 0.66
N TRP A 47 3.15 -19.65 1.34
CA TRP A 47 2.25 -18.53 1.07
C TRP A 47 2.34 -18.04 -0.38
N PHE A 48 3.54 -17.68 -0.84
CA PHE A 48 3.72 -17.09 -2.15
C PHE A 48 3.37 -18.07 -3.26
N PHE A 49 3.80 -19.34 -3.15
CA PHE A 49 3.48 -20.39 -4.12
C PHE A 49 2.00 -20.74 -4.13
N SER A 50 1.35 -20.79 -2.95
CA SER A 50 -0.07 -21.03 -2.88
C SER A 50 -0.85 -19.83 -3.44
N ASN A 51 -0.42 -18.59 -3.18
CA ASN A 51 -1.15 -17.38 -3.52
C ASN A 51 -0.51 -16.58 -4.67
N THR A 52 0.21 -17.23 -5.60
CA THR A 52 1.00 -16.53 -6.63
C THR A 52 0.17 -15.53 -7.41
N TYR A 53 -0.97 -15.95 -7.98
CA TYR A 53 -1.84 -15.09 -8.78
C TYR A 53 -2.44 -13.95 -7.95
N SER A 54 -2.92 -14.24 -6.73
CA SER A 54 -3.49 -13.24 -5.83
C SER A 54 -2.46 -12.20 -5.39
N THR A 55 -1.21 -12.65 -5.17
CA THR A 55 -0.11 -11.78 -4.78
C THR A 55 0.33 -10.89 -5.93
N LEU A 56 0.39 -11.42 -7.16
CA LEU A 56 0.61 -10.61 -8.37
C LEU A 56 -0.50 -9.58 -8.56
N ALA A 57 -1.76 -9.95 -8.36
CA ALA A 57 -2.89 -9.03 -8.43
C ALA A 57 -2.79 -7.92 -7.37
N LEU A 58 -2.39 -8.26 -6.15
CA LEU A 58 -2.11 -7.29 -5.07
C LEU A 58 -1.01 -6.31 -5.49
N LEU A 59 0.13 -6.79 -6.01
CA LEU A 59 1.25 -5.95 -6.44
C LEU A 59 0.85 -5.00 -7.58
N MET A 60 0.13 -5.51 -8.57
CA MET A 60 -0.38 -4.71 -9.70
C MET A 60 -1.37 -3.65 -9.21
N ALA A 61 -2.33 -4.04 -8.38
CA ALA A 61 -3.29 -3.12 -7.76
C ALA A 61 -2.57 -2.07 -6.91
N PHE A 62 -1.52 -2.45 -6.18
CA PHE A 62 -0.73 -1.56 -5.35
C PHE A 62 -0.05 -0.46 -6.15
N ILE A 63 0.63 -0.79 -7.26
CA ILE A 63 1.26 0.20 -8.15
C ILE A 63 0.22 1.19 -8.68
N ILE A 64 -0.91 0.67 -9.17
CA ILE A 64 -1.98 1.49 -9.75
C ILE A 64 -2.55 2.43 -8.68
N ILE A 65 -2.89 1.91 -7.50
CA ILE A 65 -3.52 2.74 -6.47
C ILE A 65 -2.56 3.74 -5.86
N LEU A 66 -1.26 3.42 -5.70
CA LEU A 66 -0.25 4.37 -5.24
C LEU A 66 -0.20 5.61 -6.12
N TYR A 67 -0.34 5.45 -7.44
CA TYR A 67 -0.37 6.56 -8.39
C TYR A 67 -1.59 7.47 -8.14
N PHE A 68 -2.81 6.91 -8.12
CA PHE A 68 -4.04 7.70 -7.95
C PHE A 68 -4.18 8.28 -6.53
N ALA A 69 -3.89 7.49 -5.51
CA ALA A 69 -3.91 7.94 -4.11
C ALA A 69 -2.85 9.04 -3.88
N GLY A 70 -1.69 8.94 -4.53
CA GLY A 70 -0.66 9.97 -4.49
C GLY A 70 -1.12 11.30 -5.08
N LYS A 71 -1.79 11.27 -6.25
CA LYS A 71 -2.41 12.48 -6.83
C LYS A 71 -3.41 13.11 -5.88
N MET A 72 -4.32 12.30 -5.34
CA MET A 72 -5.34 12.76 -4.40
C MET A 72 -4.72 13.40 -3.15
N LEU A 73 -3.71 12.73 -2.56
CA LEU A 73 -3.00 13.23 -1.39
C LEU A 73 -2.32 14.58 -1.66
N ALA A 74 -1.68 14.75 -2.82
CA ALA A 74 -1.07 16.04 -3.17
C ALA A 74 -2.09 17.16 -3.36
N ARG A 75 -3.26 16.87 -3.96
CA ARG A 75 -4.36 17.84 -4.05
C ARG A 75 -4.88 18.23 -2.68
N ASP A 76 -5.07 17.26 -1.80
CA ASP A 76 -5.59 17.50 -0.45
C ASP A 76 -4.57 18.29 0.41
N ILE A 77 -3.27 18.03 0.25
CA ILE A 77 -2.19 18.83 0.86
C ILE A 77 -2.19 20.27 0.33
N TYR A 78 -2.28 20.45 -0.99
CA TYR A 78 -2.32 21.78 -1.59
C TYR A 78 -3.54 22.59 -1.15
N ALA A 79 -4.69 21.92 -0.98
CA ALA A 79 -5.90 22.49 -0.42
C ALA A 79 -5.84 22.72 1.10
N LYS A 80 -4.67 22.53 1.74
CA LYS A 80 -4.43 22.71 3.18
C LYS A 80 -5.41 21.93 4.07
N LYS A 81 -5.83 20.74 3.63
CA LYS A 81 -6.67 19.88 4.46
C LYS A 81 -5.88 19.34 5.65
N ASP A 82 -6.61 18.93 6.70
CA ASP A 82 -6.03 18.37 7.90
C ASP A 82 -5.11 17.17 7.59
N ARG A 83 -3.91 17.20 8.17
CA ARG A 83 -2.85 16.22 7.90
C ARG A 83 -3.27 14.80 8.26
N ILE A 84 -3.88 14.61 9.43
CA ILE A 84 -4.28 13.28 9.93
C ILE A 84 -5.35 12.71 9.00
N ARG A 85 -6.36 13.53 8.67
CA ARG A 85 -7.41 13.14 7.73
C ARG A 85 -6.85 12.74 6.36
N VAL A 86 -5.87 13.49 5.83
CA VAL A 86 -5.26 13.17 4.52
C VAL A 86 -4.48 11.86 4.56
N THR A 87 -3.68 11.62 5.61
CA THR A 87 -2.91 10.38 5.74
C THR A 87 -3.81 9.16 5.93
N PHE A 88 -4.86 9.29 6.75
CA PHE A 88 -5.85 8.23 6.92
C PHE A 88 -6.59 7.92 5.62
N LYS A 89 -7.10 8.95 4.94
CA LYS A 89 -7.81 8.79 3.67
C LYS A 89 -6.93 8.12 2.61
N TYR A 90 -5.66 8.51 2.52
CA TYR A 90 -4.69 7.86 1.63
C TYR A 90 -4.52 6.38 1.97
N SER A 91 -4.27 6.05 3.24
CA SER A 91 -4.06 4.67 3.66
C SER A 91 -5.29 3.79 3.51
N ILE A 92 -6.48 4.28 3.86
CA ILE A 92 -7.73 3.55 3.66
C ILE A 92 -7.95 3.30 2.17
N LEU A 93 -7.73 4.30 1.32
CA LEU A 93 -7.90 4.15 -0.13
C LEU A 93 -6.94 3.10 -0.71
N VAL A 94 -5.68 3.11 -0.32
CA VAL A 94 -4.70 2.10 -0.78
C VAL A 94 -5.12 0.71 -0.32
N ASN A 95 -5.40 0.53 0.98
CA ASN A 95 -5.74 -0.78 1.54
C ASN A 95 -7.07 -1.33 1.03
N SER A 96 -8.08 -0.48 0.85
CA SER A 96 -9.40 -0.87 0.32
C SER A 96 -9.38 -1.27 -1.15
N ILE A 97 -8.28 -1.06 -1.88
CA ILE A 97 -8.11 -1.52 -3.26
C ILE A 97 -7.24 -2.77 -3.32
N ILE A 98 -6.10 -2.78 -2.63
CA ILE A 98 -5.15 -3.90 -2.73
C ILE A 98 -5.68 -5.20 -2.11
N TRP A 99 -6.39 -5.13 -0.98
CA TRP A 99 -6.88 -6.32 -0.31
C TRP A 99 -8.07 -6.96 -1.03
N PRO A 100 -9.09 -6.19 -1.47
CA PRO A 100 -10.12 -6.78 -2.33
C PRO A 100 -9.58 -7.34 -3.64
N ALA A 101 -8.59 -6.70 -4.27
CA ALA A 101 -7.95 -7.26 -5.47
C ALA A 101 -7.31 -8.63 -5.18
N PHE A 102 -6.61 -8.76 -4.04
CA PHE A 102 -6.09 -10.05 -3.59
C PHE A 102 -7.20 -11.09 -3.40
N PHE A 103 -8.24 -10.75 -2.63
CA PHE A 103 -9.31 -11.69 -2.29
C PHE A 103 -10.11 -12.12 -3.52
N VAL A 104 -10.45 -11.20 -4.42
CA VAL A 104 -11.17 -11.53 -5.66
C VAL A 104 -10.36 -12.51 -6.50
N VAL A 105 -9.07 -12.24 -6.71
CA VAL A 105 -8.23 -13.14 -7.50
C VAL A 105 -7.99 -14.47 -6.78
N HIS A 106 -7.87 -14.46 -5.44
CA HIS A 106 -7.78 -15.68 -4.65
C HIS A 106 -9.02 -16.56 -4.84
N LEU A 107 -10.21 -16.01 -4.67
CA LEU A 107 -11.48 -16.74 -4.80
C LEU A 107 -11.72 -17.28 -6.22
N ILE A 108 -11.24 -16.58 -7.25
CA ILE A 108 -11.37 -17.03 -8.64
C ILE A 108 -10.36 -18.12 -9.00
N THR A 109 -9.12 -18.02 -8.48
CA THR A 109 -8.01 -18.90 -8.90
C THR A 109 -7.91 -20.17 -8.06
N LYS A 110 -8.47 -20.19 -6.85
CA LYS A 110 -8.40 -21.34 -5.95
C LYS A 110 -9.57 -22.28 -6.12
N LYS A 111 -9.25 -23.52 -6.50
CA LYS A 111 -10.23 -24.62 -6.62
C LYS A 111 -10.60 -25.23 -5.26
N VAL A 112 -9.71 -25.14 -4.27
CA VAL A 112 -9.92 -25.65 -2.92
C VAL A 112 -9.88 -24.46 -1.96
N PHE A 113 -10.89 -24.37 -1.09
CA PHE A 113 -10.98 -23.31 -0.09
C PHE A 113 -9.92 -23.52 1.00
N ASP A 114 -8.95 -22.62 1.05
CA ASP A 114 -7.87 -22.62 2.04
C ASP A 114 -8.16 -21.55 3.09
N LEU A 115 -8.75 -21.96 4.21
CA LEU A 115 -9.12 -21.03 5.27
C LEU A 115 -7.89 -20.37 5.91
N GLY A 116 -6.80 -21.12 6.10
CA GLY A 116 -5.61 -20.64 6.79
C GLY A 116 -4.81 -19.68 5.92
N PHE A 117 -4.15 -20.22 4.90
CA PHE A 117 -3.27 -19.44 4.04
C PHE A 117 -4.02 -18.66 2.95
N GLY A 118 -5.29 -18.93 2.73
CA GLY A 118 -6.07 -18.22 1.72
C GLY A 118 -6.90 -17.05 2.26
N VAL A 119 -7.32 -17.13 3.53
CA VAL A 119 -8.35 -16.22 4.07
C VAL A 119 -8.00 -15.61 5.41
N ILE A 120 -7.47 -16.36 6.38
CA ILE A 120 -7.17 -15.83 7.71
C ILE A 120 -5.97 -14.89 7.65
N THR A 121 -4.83 -15.35 7.14
CA THR A 121 -3.60 -14.55 7.12
C THR A 121 -3.66 -13.29 6.24
N PRO A 122 -4.27 -13.25 5.03
CA PRO A 122 -4.37 -12.00 4.30
C PRO A 122 -5.35 -11.04 4.99
N LEU A 123 -6.38 -11.54 5.67
CA LEU A 123 -7.32 -10.72 6.44
C LEU A 123 -6.65 -10.09 7.66
N THR A 124 -5.84 -10.86 8.40
CA THR A 124 -5.08 -10.30 9.54
C THR A 124 -4.08 -9.27 9.07
N LEU A 125 -3.36 -9.53 7.96
CA LEU A 125 -2.47 -8.55 7.33
C LEU A 125 -3.22 -7.31 6.87
N ALA A 126 -4.46 -7.44 6.36
CA ALA A 126 -5.28 -6.32 5.95
C ALA A 126 -5.69 -5.43 7.12
N VAL A 127 -6.10 -6.03 8.24
CA VAL A 127 -6.43 -5.30 9.45
C VAL A 127 -5.19 -4.56 9.98
N ILE A 128 -4.05 -5.26 10.07
CA ILE A 128 -2.79 -4.66 10.51
C ILE A 128 -2.41 -3.50 9.57
N SER A 129 -2.47 -3.69 8.25
CA SER A 129 -2.07 -2.64 7.32
C SER A 129 -2.99 -1.42 7.40
N ILE A 130 -4.31 -1.60 7.55
CA ILE A 130 -5.26 -0.47 7.71
C ILE A 130 -4.97 0.32 8.98
N LEU A 131 -4.63 -0.36 10.09
CA LEU A 131 -4.36 0.29 11.38
C LEU A 131 -3.01 1.01 11.40
N PHE A 132 -1.96 0.41 10.85
CA PHE A 132 -0.58 0.91 10.99
C PHE A 132 -0.09 1.78 9.83
N THR A 133 -0.58 1.57 8.60
CA THR A 133 -0.10 2.35 7.44
C THR A 133 -0.39 3.85 7.52
N PRO A 134 -1.49 4.36 8.12
CA PRO A 134 -1.71 5.81 8.26
C PRO A 134 -0.61 6.50 9.06
N PHE A 135 -0.14 5.86 10.13
CA PHE A 135 0.84 6.42 11.06
C PHE A 135 2.29 6.26 10.60
N THR A 136 2.54 5.34 9.66
CA THR A 136 3.88 5.03 9.16
C THR A 136 4.07 5.55 7.72
N VAL A 137 3.73 4.73 6.73
CA VAL A 137 3.93 4.99 5.31
C VAL A 137 3.13 6.21 4.85
N GLY A 138 1.86 6.33 5.24
CA GLY A 138 1.00 7.45 4.89
C GLY A 138 1.57 8.78 5.39
N LEU A 139 2.05 8.82 6.63
CA LEU A 139 2.67 10.00 7.23
C LEU A 139 3.99 10.38 6.54
N LEU A 140 4.80 9.39 6.19
CA LEU A 140 6.09 9.58 5.52
C LEU A 140 5.88 10.15 4.11
N ILE A 141 4.96 9.58 3.34
CA ILE A 141 4.60 10.07 2.00
C ILE A 141 4.03 11.48 2.09
N HIS A 142 3.13 11.76 3.05
CA HIS A 142 2.61 13.11 3.27
C HIS A 142 3.74 14.12 3.51
N LYS A 143 4.66 13.83 4.44
CA LYS A 143 5.80 14.72 4.73
C LYS A 143 6.65 14.98 3.48
N ALA A 144 6.96 13.93 2.72
CA ALA A 144 7.77 14.03 1.51
C ALA A 144 7.07 14.88 0.43
N VAL A 145 5.77 14.66 0.20
CA VAL A 145 4.99 15.42 -0.78
C VAL A 145 4.84 16.88 -0.35
N ALA A 146 4.49 17.14 0.92
CA ALA A 146 4.35 18.50 1.43
C ALA A 146 5.65 19.31 1.31
N LYS A 147 6.80 18.69 1.60
CA LYS A 147 8.12 19.32 1.42
C LYS A 147 8.38 19.70 -0.04
N LYS A 148 8.10 18.79 -0.98
CA LYS A 148 8.30 19.07 -2.42
C LYS A 148 7.37 20.15 -2.95
N ILE A 149 6.09 20.13 -2.54
CA ILE A 149 5.12 21.17 -2.93
C ILE A 149 5.57 22.54 -2.40
N LYS A 150 6.00 22.63 -1.13
CA LYS A 150 6.47 23.88 -0.54
C LYS A 150 7.66 24.48 -1.31
N ASN A 151 8.63 23.64 -1.69
CA ASN A 151 9.82 24.10 -2.41
C ASN A 151 9.47 24.70 -3.78
N ILE A 152 8.47 24.17 -4.47
CA ILE A 152 8.05 24.68 -5.79
C ILE A 152 7.25 25.97 -5.67
N LEU A 153 6.46 26.13 -4.61
CA LEU A 153 5.71 27.37 -4.38
C LEU A 153 6.58 28.51 -3.84
N ALA A 154 7.80 28.21 -3.40
CA ALA A 154 8.77 29.19 -2.95
C ALA A 154 9.73 29.66 -4.06
N GLN A 155 9.66 29.03 -5.24
CA GLN A 155 10.33 29.43 -6.48
C GLN A 155 9.39 30.28 -7.33
#